data_AF-A0A7C7L4Y2-F1
#
_entry.id   AF-A0A7C7L4Y2-F1
#
_cell.length_a   1.000
_cell.length_b   1.000
_cell.length_c   1.000
_cell.angle_alpha   90.00
_cell.angle_beta   90.00
_cell.angle_gamma   90.00
#
_symmetry.space_group_name_H-M   'P 1'
#
loop_
_entity.id
_entity.type
_entity.pdbx_description
1 polymer ?
#
loop_
_entity_poly.entity_id
_entity_poly.type
_entity_poly.pdbx_seq_one_letter_code
_entity_poly.pdbx_strand_id
1 'polypeptide(L)'
;MPQNLLKNGGFEADWGEEQSHRCLVFPEDGEPYEKDVGNIFTPPKWVTWFRHDPGTWDQPEVRDAWKHQDARRVHSGEKGMLLFTFYRKHDAGFLQQVQVTPGVRLRLTAWAHAWSNWHGGPHPDDPHWSEGPGYDGGFLLEGEAPDDNWRNFTFYVGIDPTGGTNPYADTVVWGKGAHIYNEYARLPQVEAAAQADVVTVFLRSKTLWPFKHNDAYWDDAELVVAGEVVPEARLSHEPASPKVGDVVTIKARSLTALADVHLVIRQPSGAELARGVAVTGRDGDWYTWTYTTSPLSEVGRHEVAFSAAGGVEATDAFDCTPAVPPERGLPRVQYERTYVLLPPDADAAWALAVVDGAWDRHRYTVGSSADDAGIGDLDVRRVIAVNPGKWPGDLRAFFEEYYPGVEYIPIEAADPHELRGKLGAL
;
A
#
# COMPACT_ATOMS: atom_id res chain seq x y z
N MET A 1 -0.69 -20.62 -3.29
CA MET A 1 -0.56 -20.12 -4.69
C MET A 1 -1.00 -21.23 -5.65
N PRO A 2 -1.70 -20.91 -6.76
CA PRO A 2 -2.00 -21.91 -7.79
C PRO A 2 -0.67 -22.37 -8.37
N GLN A 3 -0.56 -23.65 -8.70
CA GLN A 3 0.68 -24.18 -9.21
C GLN A 3 0.96 -23.58 -10.58
N ASN A 4 2.06 -22.84 -10.71
CA ASN A 4 2.54 -22.39 -12.02
C ASN A 4 2.91 -23.63 -12.85
N LEU A 5 2.24 -23.81 -13.98
CA LEU A 5 2.44 -24.94 -14.89
C LEU A 5 3.70 -24.78 -15.74
N LEU A 6 4.27 -23.57 -15.82
CA LEU A 6 5.52 -23.32 -16.51
C LEU A 6 6.71 -23.84 -15.70
N LYS A 7 7.66 -24.45 -16.40
CA LYS A 7 8.97 -24.76 -15.85
C LYS A 7 9.88 -23.58 -16.08
N ASN A 8 10.63 -23.19 -15.05
CA ASN A 8 11.53 -22.04 -15.11
C ASN A 8 10.82 -20.75 -15.55
N GLY A 9 9.63 -20.48 -14.99
CA GLY A 9 8.84 -19.28 -15.30
C GLY A 9 9.45 -17.97 -14.79
N GLY A 10 10.19 -18.01 -13.68
CA GLY A 10 10.98 -16.89 -13.16
C GLY A 10 12.44 -16.87 -13.65
N PHE A 11 12.80 -17.70 -14.63
CA PHE A 11 14.14 -17.71 -15.27
C PHE A 11 15.38 -18.00 -14.39
N GLU A 12 15.18 -18.37 -13.13
CA GLU A 12 16.22 -18.63 -12.11
C GLU A 12 17.05 -19.92 -12.28
N ALA A 13 16.69 -20.83 -13.19
CA ALA A 13 17.51 -22.05 -13.42
C ALA A 13 18.97 -21.70 -13.80
N ASP A 14 19.92 -22.62 -13.64
CA ASP A 14 21.31 -22.36 -14.04
C ASP A 14 21.46 -22.38 -15.58
N TRP A 15 21.91 -21.27 -16.16
CA TRP A 15 22.09 -21.16 -17.61
C TRP A 15 23.49 -21.62 -18.04
N GLY A 16 24.48 -21.68 -17.14
CA GLY A 16 25.85 -22.09 -17.49
C GLY A 16 25.94 -23.53 -18.00
N GLU A 17 25.09 -24.42 -17.48
CA GLU A 17 25.07 -25.84 -17.87
C GLU A 17 23.84 -26.24 -18.70
N GLU A 18 22.69 -25.57 -18.51
CA GLU A 18 21.42 -25.96 -19.13
C GLU A 18 20.90 -25.01 -20.24
N GLN A 19 21.62 -23.93 -20.57
CA GLN A 19 21.22 -23.06 -21.67
C GLN A 19 21.35 -23.75 -23.02
N SER A 20 20.55 -23.29 -23.98
CA SER A 20 20.60 -23.75 -25.36
C SER A 20 20.89 -22.59 -26.30
N HIS A 21 21.64 -22.83 -27.36
CA HIS A 21 21.76 -21.88 -28.48
C HIS A 21 20.66 -22.05 -29.52
N ARG A 22 19.80 -23.06 -29.32
CA ARG A 22 18.76 -23.43 -30.25
C ARG A 22 17.64 -22.40 -30.22
N CYS A 23 17.26 -21.98 -31.41
CA CYS A 23 16.16 -21.07 -31.65
C CYS A 23 15.31 -21.55 -32.84
N LEU A 24 14.06 -21.10 -32.89
CA LEU A 24 13.14 -21.31 -34.00
C LEU A 24 13.06 -20.04 -34.84
N VAL A 25 13.53 -20.13 -36.09
CA VAL A 25 13.60 -19.01 -37.03
C VAL A 25 12.39 -19.05 -37.95
N PHE A 26 11.68 -17.92 -38.04
CA PHE A 26 10.53 -17.73 -38.92
C PHE A 26 10.91 -16.76 -40.06
N PRO A 27 11.41 -17.26 -41.20
CA PRO A 27 11.78 -16.39 -42.32
C PRO A 27 10.54 -15.72 -42.94
N GLU A 28 10.71 -14.53 -43.54
CA GLU A 28 9.65 -13.87 -44.31
C GLU A 28 9.17 -14.74 -45.48
N ASP A 29 10.14 -15.29 -46.20
CA ASP A 29 9.94 -16.16 -47.35
C ASP A 29 10.50 -17.55 -47.04
N GLY A 30 9.66 -18.46 -46.56
CA GLY A 30 10.01 -19.87 -46.40
C GLY A 30 9.37 -20.54 -45.18
N GLU A 31 9.69 -21.82 -45.02
CA GLU A 31 9.23 -22.60 -43.88
C GLU A 31 10.08 -22.29 -42.63
N PRO A 32 9.47 -22.30 -41.43
CA PRO A 32 10.21 -22.17 -40.17
C PRO A 32 11.25 -23.28 -40.00
N TYR A 33 12.39 -22.97 -39.38
CA TYR A 33 13.46 -23.95 -39.14
C TYR A 33 14.18 -23.71 -37.82
N GLU A 34 14.75 -24.78 -37.25
CA GLU A 34 15.60 -24.69 -36.05
C GLU A 34 17.05 -24.37 -36.43
N LYS A 35 17.73 -23.57 -35.61
CA LYS A 35 19.15 -23.26 -35.78
C LYS A 35 19.80 -22.95 -34.43
N ASP A 36 21.08 -23.28 -34.29
CA ASP A 36 21.92 -22.79 -33.19
C ASP A 36 22.55 -21.44 -33.54
N VAL A 37 22.41 -20.48 -32.62
CA VAL A 37 22.90 -19.13 -32.77
C VAL A 37 23.71 -18.75 -31.52
N GLY A 38 25.01 -18.52 -31.70
CA GLY A 38 25.96 -18.42 -30.57
C GLY A 38 25.76 -17.23 -29.61
N ASN A 39 25.03 -16.20 -30.02
CA ASN A 39 24.65 -15.05 -29.18
C ASN A 39 23.18 -15.08 -28.72
N ILE A 40 22.51 -16.21 -28.89
CA ILE A 40 21.22 -16.50 -28.26
C ILE A 40 21.48 -17.52 -27.16
N PHE A 41 21.44 -17.08 -25.92
CA PHE A 41 21.48 -17.93 -24.74
C PHE A 41 20.04 -18.18 -24.30
N THR A 42 19.39 -19.21 -24.84
CA THR A 42 17.98 -19.54 -24.53
C THR A 42 17.87 -20.06 -23.09
N PRO A 43 16.88 -19.59 -22.30
CA PRO A 43 16.66 -20.08 -20.94
C PRO A 43 16.41 -21.58 -20.92
N PRO A 44 16.88 -22.30 -19.87
CA PRO A 44 16.51 -23.69 -19.67
C PRO A 44 14.98 -23.87 -19.71
N LYS A 45 14.53 -24.89 -20.45
CA LYS A 45 13.11 -25.27 -20.68
C LYS A 45 12.30 -24.34 -21.61
N TRP A 46 12.89 -23.25 -22.09
CA TRP A 46 12.28 -22.38 -23.09
C TRP A 46 12.91 -22.59 -24.46
N VAL A 47 12.25 -22.08 -25.50
CA VAL A 47 12.81 -21.96 -26.86
C VAL A 47 12.68 -20.51 -27.30
N THR A 48 13.80 -19.89 -27.68
CA THR A 48 13.80 -18.56 -28.30
C THR A 48 13.27 -18.68 -29.74
N TRP A 49 12.44 -17.73 -30.16
CA TRP A 49 11.99 -17.63 -31.54
C TRP A 49 12.07 -16.19 -32.04
N PHE A 50 12.20 -16.00 -33.36
CA PHE A 50 12.17 -14.68 -33.97
C PHE A 50 11.72 -14.72 -35.44
N ARG A 51 11.07 -13.65 -35.89
CA ARG A 51 10.88 -13.36 -37.32
C ARG A 51 12.22 -12.97 -37.94
N HIS A 52 12.49 -13.48 -39.13
CA HIS A 52 13.71 -13.15 -39.86
C HIS A 52 13.39 -12.63 -41.26
N ASP A 53 13.46 -11.32 -41.39
CA ASP A 53 13.44 -10.57 -42.65
C ASP A 53 14.63 -9.61 -42.63
N PRO A 54 15.81 -10.00 -43.17
CA PRO A 54 17.04 -9.21 -43.04
C PRO A 54 16.86 -7.73 -43.38
N GLY A 55 17.18 -6.83 -42.45
CA GLY A 55 17.02 -5.39 -42.61
C GLY A 55 15.64 -4.84 -42.22
N THR A 56 14.65 -5.71 -42.02
CA THR A 56 13.36 -5.37 -41.41
C THR A 56 13.25 -5.95 -40.01
N TRP A 57 13.31 -7.28 -39.87
CA TRP A 57 13.22 -8.01 -38.61
C TRP A 57 14.44 -8.91 -38.49
N ASP A 58 15.38 -8.51 -37.65
CA ASP A 58 16.68 -9.17 -37.58
C ASP A 58 16.79 -10.08 -36.36
N GLN A 59 17.81 -10.95 -36.42
CA GLN A 59 18.18 -11.84 -35.34
C GLN A 59 18.42 -11.04 -34.03
N PRO A 60 17.73 -11.41 -32.92
CA PRO A 60 18.00 -10.85 -31.61
C PRO A 60 19.24 -11.49 -30.98
N GLU A 61 19.66 -10.91 -29.87
CA GLU A 61 20.54 -11.53 -28.90
C GLU A 61 19.75 -11.81 -27.62
N VAL A 62 20.08 -12.89 -26.93
CA VAL A 62 19.40 -13.27 -25.68
C VAL A 62 20.44 -13.61 -24.64
N ARG A 63 20.31 -13.10 -23.42
CA ARG A 63 21.15 -13.45 -22.27
C ARG A 63 20.38 -13.27 -20.97
N ASP A 64 20.96 -13.72 -19.87
CA ASP A 64 20.44 -13.40 -18.54
C ASP A 64 20.74 -11.95 -18.15
N ALA A 65 19.83 -11.37 -17.36
CA ALA A 65 20.00 -10.09 -16.70
C ALA A 65 20.11 -10.34 -15.20
N TRP A 66 21.26 -9.99 -14.61
CA TRP A 66 21.52 -10.26 -13.20
C TRP A 66 21.23 -9.05 -12.31
N LYS A 67 20.56 -9.30 -11.19
CA LYS A 67 20.21 -8.28 -10.21
C LYS A 67 21.43 -7.58 -9.60
N HIS A 68 22.52 -8.32 -9.40
CA HIS A 68 23.77 -7.75 -8.89
C HIS A 68 24.47 -6.82 -9.90
N GLN A 69 24.14 -6.91 -11.20
CA GLN A 69 24.62 -5.98 -12.23
C GLN A 69 23.71 -4.75 -12.32
N ASP A 70 22.39 -4.97 -12.36
CA ASP A 70 21.39 -3.92 -12.33
C ASP A 70 20.06 -4.47 -11.79
N ALA A 71 19.73 -4.09 -10.56
CA ALA A 71 18.54 -4.57 -9.87
C ALA A 71 17.22 -4.16 -10.55
N ARG A 72 17.22 -3.16 -11.43
CA ARG A 72 16.02 -2.74 -12.15
C ARG A 72 15.68 -3.64 -13.32
N ARG A 73 16.62 -4.48 -13.75
CA ARG A 73 16.46 -5.41 -14.88
C ARG A 73 15.93 -6.77 -14.45
N VAL A 74 15.60 -6.92 -13.17
CA VAL A 74 15.08 -8.14 -12.55
C VAL A 74 13.87 -7.77 -11.70
N HIS A 75 12.75 -8.48 -11.87
CA HIS A 75 11.53 -8.22 -11.10
C HIS A 75 11.55 -8.98 -9.77
N SER A 76 11.87 -10.26 -9.80
CA SER A 76 12.00 -11.08 -8.59
C SER A 76 13.23 -12.00 -8.66
N GLY A 77 13.60 -12.62 -7.53
CA GLY A 77 14.78 -13.48 -7.49
C GLY A 77 16.11 -12.75 -7.74
N GLU A 78 17.01 -13.40 -8.48
CA GLU A 78 18.38 -12.99 -8.74
C GLU A 78 18.64 -12.69 -10.23
N LYS A 79 17.84 -13.23 -11.16
CA LYS A 79 18.00 -12.95 -12.58
C LYS A 79 16.71 -13.08 -13.39
N GLY A 80 16.60 -12.21 -14.39
CA GLY A 80 15.58 -12.26 -15.42
C GLY A 80 16.18 -12.56 -16.80
N MET A 81 15.34 -12.46 -17.81
CA MET A 81 15.71 -12.69 -19.21
C MET A 81 15.79 -11.39 -19.97
N LEU A 82 16.84 -11.21 -20.77
CA LEU A 82 17.02 -10.08 -21.68
C LEU A 82 17.08 -10.57 -23.12
N LEU A 83 16.16 -10.08 -23.96
CA LEU A 83 16.21 -10.17 -25.42
C LEU A 83 16.45 -8.77 -25.98
N PHE A 84 17.46 -8.59 -26.83
CA PHE A 84 17.74 -7.27 -27.38
C PHE A 84 18.19 -7.27 -28.83
N THR A 85 18.05 -6.10 -29.45
CA THR A 85 18.56 -5.81 -30.80
C THR A 85 19.22 -4.44 -30.82
N PHE A 86 20.48 -4.36 -31.23
CA PHE A 86 21.20 -3.09 -31.34
C PHE A 86 21.08 -2.50 -32.75
N TYR A 87 20.50 -1.30 -32.90
CA TYR A 87 20.18 -0.65 -34.20
C TYR A 87 19.29 -1.46 -35.14
N ARG A 88 18.48 -2.37 -34.61
CA ARG A 88 17.61 -3.25 -35.40
C ARG A 88 16.24 -3.38 -34.75
N LYS A 89 15.26 -3.82 -35.53
CA LYS A 89 13.95 -4.20 -35.02
C LYS A 89 13.92 -5.70 -34.75
N HIS A 90 13.07 -6.13 -33.82
CA HIS A 90 12.71 -7.52 -33.61
C HIS A 90 11.20 -7.72 -33.49
N ASP A 91 10.77 -8.89 -33.92
CA ASP A 91 9.48 -9.50 -33.60
C ASP A 91 9.82 -10.92 -33.14
N ALA A 92 9.96 -11.07 -31.82
CA ALA A 92 10.67 -12.19 -31.23
C ALA A 92 10.18 -12.47 -29.81
N GLY A 93 10.63 -13.59 -29.26
CA GLY A 93 10.40 -13.91 -27.86
C GLY A 93 10.67 -15.37 -27.57
N PHE A 94 9.80 -15.94 -26.73
CA PHE A 94 10.03 -17.24 -26.12
C PHE A 94 8.78 -18.10 -26.18
N LEU A 95 8.96 -19.40 -26.25
CA LEU A 95 7.86 -20.36 -26.17
C LEU A 95 8.19 -21.51 -25.22
N GLN A 96 7.14 -22.10 -24.65
CA GLN A 96 7.21 -23.34 -23.88
C GLN A 96 5.97 -24.17 -24.13
N GLN A 97 6.14 -25.46 -24.41
CA GLN A 97 5.05 -26.42 -24.49
C GLN A 97 4.77 -27.02 -23.11
N VAL A 98 3.50 -27.07 -22.73
CA VAL A 98 3.04 -27.47 -21.39
C VAL A 98 2.00 -28.58 -21.52
N GLN A 99 2.21 -29.65 -20.75
CA GLN A 99 1.26 -30.76 -20.66
C GLN A 99 0.06 -30.34 -19.81
N VAL A 100 -1.15 -30.53 -20.32
CA VAL A 100 -2.41 -30.13 -19.68
C VAL A 100 -3.51 -31.15 -20.00
N THR A 101 -4.66 -31.04 -19.32
CA THR A 101 -5.83 -31.84 -19.67
C THR A 101 -6.67 -31.10 -20.72
N PRO A 102 -7.06 -31.71 -21.84
CA PRO A 102 -7.95 -31.07 -22.81
C PRO A 102 -9.23 -30.53 -22.16
N GLY A 103 -9.66 -29.35 -22.58
CA GLY A 103 -10.84 -28.65 -22.07
C GLY A 103 -10.61 -27.79 -20.83
N VAL A 104 -9.46 -27.91 -20.14
CA VAL A 104 -9.15 -27.01 -19.02
C VAL A 104 -8.93 -25.59 -19.56
N ARG A 105 -9.52 -24.61 -18.88
CA ARG A 105 -9.27 -23.21 -19.18
C ARG A 105 -7.97 -22.80 -18.53
N LEU A 106 -7.10 -22.14 -19.28
CA LEU A 106 -5.79 -21.69 -18.83
C LEU A 106 -5.76 -20.17 -18.84
N ARG A 107 -4.91 -19.60 -17.99
CA ARG A 107 -4.63 -18.18 -17.91
C ARG A 107 -3.12 -17.94 -17.87
N LEU A 108 -2.63 -17.14 -18.79
CA LEU A 108 -1.21 -16.80 -18.95
C LEU A 108 -0.97 -15.31 -18.70
N THR A 109 0.17 -15.00 -18.10
CA THR A 109 0.71 -13.65 -17.90
C THR A 109 2.23 -13.70 -17.74
N ALA A 110 2.88 -12.54 -17.80
CA ALA A 110 4.29 -12.38 -17.42
C ALA A 110 4.55 -10.94 -16.96
N TRP A 111 5.69 -10.71 -16.33
CA TRP A 111 6.21 -9.38 -16.06
C TRP A 111 7.23 -9.00 -17.14
N ALA A 112 7.15 -7.77 -17.62
CA ALA A 112 8.09 -7.28 -18.63
C ALA A 112 8.33 -5.78 -18.46
N HIS A 113 9.44 -5.30 -19.02
CA HIS A 113 9.63 -3.89 -19.34
C HIS A 113 10.69 -3.72 -20.43
N ALA A 114 10.68 -2.56 -21.11
CA ALA A 114 11.67 -2.21 -22.11
C ALA A 114 12.64 -1.13 -21.63
N TRP A 115 13.84 -1.15 -22.22
CA TRP A 115 14.69 0.02 -22.40
C TRP A 115 14.85 0.32 -23.88
N SER A 116 14.60 1.57 -24.29
CA SER A 116 14.58 1.92 -25.70
C SER A 116 15.07 3.33 -26.00
N ASN A 117 16.23 3.46 -26.66
CA ASN A 117 16.86 4.74 -26.96
C ASN A 117 17.08 4.94 -28.45
N TRP A 118 16.68 6.11 -28.94
CA TRP A 118 16.98 6.50 -30.31
C TRP A 118 18.38 7.12 -30.36
N HIS A 119 19.19 6.71 -31.35
CA HIS A 119 20.56 7.20 -31.50
C HIS A 119 20.66 8.71 -31.77
N GLY A 120 19.62 9.32 -32.34
CA GLY A 120 19.52 10.76 -32.57
C GLY A 120 18.83 11.52 -31.44
N GLY A 121 18.41 10.82 -30.39
CA GLY A 121 17.71 11.38 -29.24
C GLY A 121 18.65 12.09 -28.26
N PRO A 122 18.08 12.76 -27.23
CA PRO A 122 18.85 13.50 -26.22
C PRO A 122 19.67 12.59 -25.30
N HIS A 123 19.29 11.31 -25.16
CA HIS A 123 19.88 10.36 -24.21
C HIS A 123 20.14 8.99 -24.87
N PRO A 124 21.01 8.93 -25.91
CA PRO A 124 21.13 7.75 -26.78
C PRO A 124 21.71 6.50 -26.11
N ASP A 125 22.32 6.62 -24.92
CA ASP A 125 22.95 5.52 -24.17
C ASP A 125 22.63 5.56 -22.67
N ASP A 126 21.61 6.31 -22.25
CA ASP A 126 21.25 6.38 -20.83
C ASP A 126 20.31 5.21 -20.47
N PRO A 127 20.74 4.25 -19.62
CA PRO A 127 19.91 3.10 -19.26
C PRO A 127 18.65 3.46 -18.45
N HIS A 128 18.52 4.71 -17.99
CA HIS A 128 17.34 5.19 -17.26
C HIS A 128 16.31 5.88 -18.15
N TRP A 129 16.69 6.23 -19.37
CA TRP A 129 15.82 6.94 -20.31
C TRP A 129 15.21 5.95 -21.30
N SER A 130 13.97 6.19 -21.72
CA SER A 130 13.39 5.60 -22.93
C SER A 130 12.63 6.68 -23.71
N GLU A 131 12.70 6.67 -25.05
CA GLU A 131 12.10 7.75 -25.86
C GLU A 131 10.60 7.99 -25.61
N GLY A 132 9.87 6.98 -25.16
CA GLY A 132 8.45 7.07 -24.79
C GLY A 132 8.22 7.86 -23.49
N PRO A 133 8.40 7.23 -22.32
CA PRO A 133 8.13 7.88 -21.02
C PRO A 133 9.24 8.81 -20.51
N GLY A 134 10.37 8.93 -21.22
CA GLY A 134 11.56 9.60 -20.70
C GLY A 134 12.18 8.81 -19.54
N TYR A 135 12.32 9.45 -18.38
CA TYR A 135 12.87 8.84 -17.16
C TYR A 135 11.85 8.07 -16.31
N ASP A 136 10.55 8.25 -16.59
CA ASP A 136 9.49 7.66 -15.77
C ASP A 136 9.25 6.19 -16.11
N GLY A 137 8.67 5.44 -15.17
CA GLY A 137 8.05 4.14 -15.42
C GLY A 137 6.79 4.31 -16.27
N GLY A 138 6.63 3.49 -17.30
CA GLY A 138 5.55 3.64 -18.27
C GLY A 138 4.75 2.36 -18.48
N PHE A 139 3.43 2.47 -18.47
CA PHE A 139 2.50 1.41 -18.87
C PHE A 139 1.35 2.01 -19.67
N LEU A 140 1.18 1.59 -20.92
CA LEU A 140 0.01 1.89 -21.75
C LEU A 140 -0.43 0.64 -22.48
N LEU A 141 -1.73 0.40 -22.61
CA LEU A 141 -2.19 -0.71 -23.43
C LEU A 141 -2.01 -0.38 -24.91
N GLU A 142 -1.85 -1.41 -25.73
CA GLU A 142 -1.78 -1.23 -27.18
C GLU A 142 -3.04 -0.48 -27.68
N GLY A 143 -2.82 0.57 -28.46
CA GLY A 143 -3.85 1.49 -28.94
C GLY A 143 -4.03 2.76 -28.10
N GLU A 144 -3.39 2.85 -26.92
CA GLU A 144 -3.47 4.03 -26.03
C GLU A 144 -2.21 4.92 -26.10
N ALA A 145 -1.18 4.50 -26.83
CA ALA A 145 0.05 5.26 -26.99
C ALA A 145 -0.19 6.65 -27.63
N PRO A 146 0.36 7.74 -27.05
CA PRO A 146 0.16 9.09 -27.56
C PRO A 146 0.96 9.40 -28.84
N ASP A 147 2.05 8.67 -29.09
CA ASP A 147 2.97 8.91 -30.21
C ASP A 147 3.78 7.66 -30.60
N ASP A 148 4.65 7.80 -31.61
CA ASP A 148 5.52 6.73 -32.11
C ASP A 148 6.64 6.31 -31.17
N ASN A 149 7.05 7.18 -30.25
CA ASN A 149 8.09 6.82 -29.29
C ASN A 149 7.53 5.81 -28.28
N TRP A 150 6.31 6.03 -27.80
CA TRP A 150 5.57 5.05 -26.99
C TRP A 150 5.22 3.79 -27.75
N ARG A 151 4.84 3.90 -29.03
CA ARG A 151 4.55 2.73 -29.87
C ARG A 151 5.78 1.90 -30.20
N ASN A 152 6.99 2.38 -29.89
CA ASN A 152 8.19 1.68 -30.30
C ASN A 152 8.27 0.26 -29.74
N PHE A 153 7.81 -0.01 -28.52
CA PHE A 153 7.99 -1.31 -27.89
C PHE A 153 6.63 -1.84 -27.42
N THR A 154 6.28 -3.05 -27.84
CA THR A 154 5.02 -3.69 -27.40
C THR A 154 5.28 -5.13 -26.98
N PHE A 155 4.73 -5.50 -25.85
CA PHE A 155 4.81 -6.83 -25.25
C PHE A 155 3.47 -7.55 -25.33
N TYR A 156 3.49 -8.87 -25.54
CA TYR A 156 2.32 -9.72 -25.57
C TYR A 156 2.59 -11.06 -24.88
N VAL A 157 1.53 -11.65 -24.36
CA VAL A 157 1.47 -13.07 -24.02
C VAL A 157 0.43 -13.77 -24.90
N GLY A 158 0.68 -15.02 -25.28
CA GLY A 158 -0.22 -15.79 -26.14
C GLY A 158 -0.29 -17.26 -25.74
N ILE A 159 -1.43 -17.90 -26.00
CA ILE A 159 -1.63 -19.34 -25.82
C ILE A 159 -2.07 -19.94 -27.15
N ASP A 160 -1.33 -20.90 -27.69
CA ASP A 160 -1.86 -21.83 -28.68
C ASP A 160 -2.51 -23.02 -27.94
N PRO A 161 -3.86 -23.10 -27.94
CA PRO A 161 -4.58 -24.17 -27.26
C PRO A 161 -4.42 -25.54 -27.92
N THR A 162 -3.90 -25.59 -29.16
CA THR A 162 -3.69 -26.83 -29.92
C THR A 162 -2.28 -27.41 -29.73
N GLY A 163 -1.37 -26.65 -29.09
CA GLY A 163 0.02 -27.06 -28.89
C GLY A 163 0.94 -26.79 -30.08
N GLY A 164 0.48 -26.06 -31.10
CA GLY A 164 1.31 -25.60 -32.22
C GLY A 164 2.46 -24.70 -31.76
N THR A 165 3.59 -24.71 -32.48
CA THR A 165 4.80 -23.94 -32.13
C THR A 165 4.99 -22.69 -32.99
N ASN A 166 4.11 -22.44 -33.95
CA ASN A 166 4.15 -21.26 -34.81
C ASN A 166 3.45 -20.07 -34.11
N PRO A 167 4.16 -19.02 -33.68
CA PRO A 167 3.57 -17.86 -33.02
C PRO A 167 2.68 -17.02 -33.95
N TYR A 168 2.74 -17.25 -35.26
CA TYR A 168 1.93 -16.57 -36.28
C TYR A 168 0.71 -17.39 -36.73
N ALA A 169 0.47 -18.56 -36.15
CA ALA A 169 -0.72 -19.35 -36.47
C ALA A 169 -2.00 -18.65 -35.97
N ASP A 170 -3.07 -18.75 -36.74
CA ASP A 170 -4.40 -18.22 -36.36
C ASP A 170 -4.98 -18.92 -35.11
N THR A 171 -4.41 -20.06 -34.71
CA THR A 171 -4.75 -20.78 -33.47
C THR A 171 -4.27 -20.06 -32.22
N VAL A 172 -3.25 -19.20 -32.31
CA VAL A 172 -2.70 -18.50 -31.14
C VAL A 172 -3.68 -17.45 -30.66
N VAL A 173 -4.16 -17.62 -29.43
CA VAL A 173 -4.95 -16.61 -28.72
C VAL A 173 -3.99 -15.64 -28.06
N TRP A 174 -3.85 -14.45 -28.63
CA TRP A 174 -3.03 -13.37 -28.08
C TRP A 174 -3.83 -12.51 -27.09
N GLY A 175 -3.17 -12.12 -25.99
CA GLY A 175 -3.67 -11.10 -25.08
C GLY A 175 -3.56 -9.69 -25.66
N LYS A 176 -4.16 -8.70 -24.98
CA LYS A 176 -3.98 -7.29 -25.34
C LYS A 176 -2.51 -6.91 -25.16
N GLY A 177 -1.90 -6.31 -26.17
CA GLY A 177 -0.53 -5.81 -26.08
C GLY A 177 -0.39 -4.69 -25.05
N ALA A 178 0.83 -4.50 -24.55
CA ALA A 178 1.16 -3.37 -23.66
C ALA A 178 2.53 -2.78 -23.99
N HIS A 179 2.62 -1.45 -23.92
CA HIS A 179 3.83 -0.65 -23.98
C HIS A 179 4.33 -0.46 -22.54
N ILE A 180 5.42 -1.14 -22.18
CA ILE A 180 5.96 -1.14 -20.81
C ILE A 180 7.41 -0.70 -20.84
N TYR A 181 7.78 0.29 -20.05
CA TYR A 181 9.10 0.92 -20.10
C TYR A 181 9.63 1.24 -18.71
N ASN A 182 10.95 1.12 -18.54
CA ASN A 182 11.76 1.55 -17.39
C ASN A 182 11.43 0.89 -16.03
N GLU A 183 10.22 0.40 -15.82
CA GLU A 183 9.76 -0.32 -14.64
C GLU A 183 8.91 -1.54 -15.06
N TYR A 184 9.09 -2.64 -14.35
CA TYR A 184 8.33 -3.87 -14.60
C TYR A 184 6.84 -3.66 -14.35
N ALA A 185 6.03 -4.12 -15.29
CA ALA A 185 4.59 -4.24 -15.11
C ALA A 185 4.09 -5.59 -15.62
N ARG A 186 2.99 -6.05 -15.03
CA ARG A 186 2.36 -7.30 -15.40
C ARG A 186 1.53 -7.11 -16.66
N LEU A 187 1.73 -7.97 -17.63
CA LEU A 187 0.97 -7.96 -18.89
C LEU A 187 -0.52 -8.28 -18.66
N PRO A 188 -1.41 -7.73 -19.51
CA PRO A 188 -2.80 -8.17 -19.55
C PRO A 188 -2.89 -9.68 -19.75
N GLN A 189 -3.68 -10.33 -18.90
CA GLN A 189 -3.82 -11.77 -18.92
C GLN A 189 -4.55 -12.23 -20.18
N VAL A 190 -4.15 -13.38 -20.71
CA VAL A 190 -4.86 -14.07 -21.80
C VAL A 190 -5.39 -15.41 -21.29
N GLU A 191 -6.57 -15.80 -21.75
CA GLU A 191 -7.17 -17.09 -21.43
C GLU A 191 -7.53 -17.88 -22.67
N ALA A 192 -7.32 -19.19 -22.63
CA ALA A 192 -7.74 -20.12 -23.67
C ALA A 192 -8.10 -21.48 -23.05
N ALA A 193 -9.06 -22.18 -23.64
CA ALA A 193 -9.34 -23.56 -23.28
C ALA A 193 -8.42 -24.49 -24.07
N ALA A 194 -7.72 -25.39 -23.39
CA ALA A 194 -6.86 -26.38 -24.05
C ALA A 194 -7.69 -27.25 -25.01
N GLN A 195 -7.21 -27.42 -26.23
CA GLN A 195 -7.83 -28.27 -27.27
C GLN A 195 -7.08 -29.59 -27.46
N ALA A 196 -5.86 -29.68 -26.93
CA ALA A 196 -5.03 -30.87 -26.88
C ALA A 196 -4.50 -31.13 -25.47
N ASP A 197 -3.77 -32.22 -25.30
CA ASP A 197 -3.04 -32.56 -24.07
C ASP A 197 -1.73 -31.77 -23.92
N VAL A 198 -1.38 -30.99 -24.95
CA VAL A 198 -0.29 -30.01 -24.95
C VAL A 198 -0.82 -28.66 -25.41
N VAL A 199 -0.43 -27.60 -24.73
CA VAL A 199 -0.57 -26.22 -25.19
C VAL A 199 0.81 -25.59 -25.35
N THR A 200 0.90 -24.55 -26.17
CA THR A 200 2.11 -23.72 -26.26
C THR A 200 1.81 -22.35 -25.70
N VAL A 201 2.67 -21.84 -24.81
CA VAL A 201 2.64 -20.44 -24.41
C VAL A 201 3.69 -19.66 -25.17
N PHE A 202 3.41 -18.38 -25.42
CA PHE A 202 4.32 -17.47 -26.08
C PHE A 202 4.48 -16.18 -25.27
N LEU A 203 5.73 -15.76 -25.11
CA LEU A 203 6.11 -14.39 -24.77
C LEU A 203 6.58 -13.73 -26.06
N ARG A 204 6.16 -12.49 -26.30
CA ARG A 204 6.50 -11.76 -27.53
C ARG A 204 6.81 -10.30 -27.23
N SER A 205 7.94 -9.83 -27.72
CA SER A 205 8.26 -8.41 -27.83
C SER A 205 8.35 -8.03 -29.30
N LYS A 206 7.86 -6.83 -29.62
CA LYS A 206 7.88 -6.30 -30.98
C LYS A 206 8.27 -4.83 -30.97
N THR A 207 9.15 -4.45 -31.88
CA THR A 207 9.64 -3.07 -32.01
C THR A 207 9.19 -2.37 -33.28
N LEU A 208 8.80 -1.09 -33.22
CA LEU A 208 8.42 -0.32 -34.41
C LEU A 208 9.63 0.23 -35.18
N TRP A 209 10.66 0.68 -34.47
CA TRP A 209 11.83 1.38 -35.00
C TRP A 209 13.15 0.69 -34.64
N PRO A 210 14.17 0.78 -35.51
CA PRO A 210 15.51 0.26 -35.25
C PRO A 210 16.30 1.22 -34.35
N PHE A 211 15.78 1.43 -33.14
CA PHE A 211 16.46 2.23 -32.12
C PHE A 211 17.79 1.60 -31.72
N LYS A 212 18.67 2.42 -31.16
CA LYS A 212 20.02 1.98 -30.77
C LYS A 212 19.91 0.88 -29.73
N HIS A 213 19.16 1.14 -28.67
CA HIS A 213 18.79 0.17 -27.64
C HIS A 213 17.33 -0.22 -27.85
N ASN A 214 17.07 -1.52 -27.83
CA ASN A 214 15.76 -2.14 -28.01
C ASN A 214 15.81 -3.42 -27.19
N ASP A 215 15.68 -3.25 -25.88
CA ASP A 215 15.99 -4.26 -24.87
C ASP A 215 14.69 -4.65 -24.17
N ALA A 216 14.25 -5.89 -24.38
CA ALA A 216 13.10 -6.52 -23.75
C ALA A 216 13.57 -7.32 -22.53
N TYR A 217 13.15 -6.90 -21.35
CA TYR A 217 13.35 -7.66 -20.12
C TYR A 217 12.05 -8.39 -19.76
N TRP A 218 12.20 -9.64 -19.33
CA TRP A 218 11.10 -10.54 -18.98
C TRP A 218 11.41 -11.24 -17.66
N ASP A 219 10.37 -11.40 -16.85
CA ASP A 219 10.44 -12.11 -15.60
C ASP A 219 9.08 -12.70 -15.20
N ASP A 220 9.07 -13.63 -14.25
CA ASP A 220 7.88 -14.16 -13.59
C ASP A 220 6.71 -14.49 -14.54
N ALA A 221 6.99 -15.28 -15.58
CA ALA A 221 5.98 -15.86 -16.44
C ALA A 221 5.16 -16.91 -15.69
N GLU A 222 3.84 -16.84 -15.82
CA GLU A 222 2.91 -17.69 -15.07
C GLU A 222 1.79 -18.20 -15.98
N LEU A 223 1.62 -19.53 -16.00
CA LEU A 223 0.48 -20.22 -16.60
C LEU A 223 -0.24 -21.00 -15.49
N VAL A 224 -1.53 -20.74 -15.32
CA VAL A 224 -2.38 -21.39 -14.31
C VAL A 224 -3.69 -21.87 -14.93
N VAL A 225 -4.39 -22.79 -14.26
CA VAL A 225 -5.75 -23.17 -14.66
C VAL A 225 -6.72 -22.04 -14.28
N ALA A 226 -7.36 -21.42 -15.26
CA ALA A 226 -8.34 -20.36 -15.08
C ALA A 226 -9.62 -20.93 -14.44
N GLY A 227 -10.01 -20.38 -13.28
CA GLY A 227 -11.13 -20.88 -12.48
C GLY A 227 -10.72 -21.49 -11.14
N GLU A 228 -9.43 -21.73 -10.90
CA GLU A 228 -8.92 -21.78 -9.53
C GLU A 228 -8.96 -20.37 -8.95
N VAL A 229 -10.00 -20.09 -8.16
CA VAL A 229 -9.96 -18.96 -7.23
C VAL A 229 -8.93 -19.34 -6.17
N VAL A 230 -7.72 -18.83 -6.32
CA VAL A 230 -6.73 -18.88 -5.25
C VAL A 230 -7.36 -18.12 -4.09
N PRO A 231 -7.56 -18.77 -2.94
CA PRO A 231 -8.08 -18.05 -1.79
C PRO A 231 -7.04 -16.99 -1.41
N GLU A 232 -7.35 -15.71 -1.59
CA GLU A 232 -6.54 -14.59 -1.12
C GLU A 232 -7.18 -14.00 0.14
N ALA A 233 -6.36 -13.57 1.10
CA ALA A 233 -6.81 -12.86 2.28
C ALA A 233 -6.28 -11.42 2.26
N ARG A 234 -7.11 -10.46 2.65
CA ARG A 234 -6.74 -9.05 2.82
C ARG A 234 -6.89 -8.67 4.28
N LEU A 235 -5.88 -8.02 4.83
CA LEU A 235 -5.86 -7.54 6.21
C LEU A 235 -6.20 -6.04 6.28
N SER A 236 -6.70 -5.65 7.45
CA SER A 236 -6.91 -4.27 7.85
C SER A 236 -6.99 -4.22 9.37
N HIS A 237 -6.62 -3.09 9.97
CA HIS A 237 -6.74 -2.87 11.40
C HIS A 237 -7.44 -1.55 11.74
N GLU A 238 -8.10 -1.52 12.90
CA GLU A 238 -8.66 -0.32 13.51
C GLU A 238 -8.31 -0.25 14.99
N PRO A 239 -7.96 0.93 15.55
CA PRO A 239 -7.82 2.21 14.84
C PRO A 239 -6.59 2.26 13.94
N ALA A 240 -6.59 3.11 12.91
CA ALA A 240 -5.49 3.21 11.95
C ALA A 240 -4.14 3.63 12.57
N SER A 241 -4.19 4.42 13.64
CA SER A 241 -3.02 4.89 14.39
C SER A 241 -3.20 4.59 15.89
N PRO A 242 -2.98 3.33 16.31
CA PRO A 242 -3.21 2.92 17.69
C PRO A 242 -2.15 3.48 18.64
N LYS A 243 -2.54 3.58 19.91
CA LYS A 243 -1.69 4.04 21.01
C LYS A 243 -1.54 2.96 22.08
N VAL A 244 -0.54 3.11 22.93
CA VAL A 244 -0.40 2.29 24.14
C VAL A 244 -1.70 2.36 24.95
N GLY A 245 -2.22 1.20 25.33
CA GLY A 245 -3.51 1.03 26.02
C GLY A 245 -4.69 0.78 25.09
N ASP A 246 -4.59 1.07 23.79
CA ASP A 246 -5.65 0.79 22.83
C ASP A 246 -5.78 -0.71 22.59
N VAL A 247 -6.98 -1.12 22.23
CA VAL A 247 -7.28 -2.45 21.71
C VAL A 247 -7.42 -2.33 20.20
N VAL A 248 -6.70 -3.17 19.45
CA VAL A 248 -6.74 -3.17 17.98
C VAL A 248 -7.67 -4.27 17.49
N THR A 249 -8.55 -3.92 16.56
CA THR A 249 -9.37 -4.87 15.82
C THR A 249 -8.69 -5.15 14.49
N ILE A 250 -8.33 -6.41 14.23
CA ILE A 250 -7.74 -6.87 12.97
C ILE A 250 -8.79 -7.67 12.23
N LYS A 251 -9.09 -7.27 11.00
CA LYS A 251 -10.04 -7.93 10.12
C LYS A 251 -9.29 -8.53 8.94
N ALA A 252 -9.37 -9.85 8.81
CA ALA A 252 -9.03 -10.56 7.58
C ALA A 252 -10.30 -10.75 6.75
N ARG A 253 -10.21 -10.58 5.43
CA ARG A 253 -11.33 -10.85 4.51
C ARG A 253 -10.89 -11.59 3.25
N SER A 254 -11.75 -12.48 2.75
CA SER A 254 -11.55 -13.22 1.50
C SER A 254 -12.84 -13.33 0.70
N LEU A 255 -12.76 -13.38 -0.63
CA LEU A 255 -13.93 -13.66 -1.49
C LEU A 255 -14.36 -15.13 -1.42
N THR A 256 -13.51 -16.01 -0.88
CA THR A 256 -13.80 -17.42 -0.64
C THR A 256 -13.81 -17.72 0.86
N ALA A 257 -14.54 -18.78 1.24
CA ALA A 257 -14.53 -19.24 2.62
C ALA A 257 -13.20 -19.95 2.92
N LEU A 258 -12.53 -19.56 4.01
CA LEU A 258 -11.27 -20.15 4.45
C LEU A 258 -11.49 -21.04 5.69
N ALA A 259 -10.78 -22.16 5.74
CA ALA A 259 -10.74 -23.07 6.88
C ALA A 259 -9.39 -23.00 7.60
N ASP A 260 -9.33 -23.46 8.85
CA ASP A 260 -8.12 -23.49 9.69
C ASP A 260 -7.36 -22.14 9.72
N VAL A 261 -8.11 -21.07 10.01
CA VAL A 261 -7.56 -19.72 10.04
C VAL A 261 -6.76 -19.46 11.31
N HIS A 262 -5.60 -18.83 11.15
CA HIS A 262 -4.71 -18.44 12.23
C HIS A 262 -4.25 -16.99 12.01
N LEU A 263 -4.22 -16.22 13.10
CA LEU A 263 -3.63 -14.89 13.13
C LEU A 263 -2.53 -14.87 14.19
N VAL A 264 -1.38 -14.29 13.88
CA VAL A 264 -0.27 -14.05 14.79
C VAL A 264 0.07 -12.57 14.73
N ILE A 265 0.32 -11.97 15.89
CA ILE A 265 0.71 -10.56 15.99
C ILE A 265 2.02 -10.52 16.77
N ARG A 266 3.09 -10.03 16.14
CA ARG A 266 4.40 -9.88 16.76
C ARG A 266 4.57 -8.44 17.24
N GLN A 267 4.94 -8.28 18.50
CA GLN A 267 5.28 -6.99 19.11
C GLN A 267 6.70 -6.57 18.70
N PRO A 268 7.07 -5.29 18.88
CA PRO A 268 8.44 -4.80 18.65
C PRO A 268 9.53 -5.61 19.35
N SER A 269 9.25 -6.13 20.55
CA SER A 269 10.14 -7.03 21.29
C SER A 269 10.33 -8.41 20.66
N GLY A 270 9.52 -8.76 19.66
CA GLY A 270 9.42 -10.10 19.06
C GLY A 270 8.43 -11.03 19.78
N ALA A 271 7.91 -10.63 20.95
CA ALA A 271 6.89 -11.40 21.67
C ALA A 271 5.55 -11.44 20.91
N GLU A 272 4.79 -12.51 21.07
CA GLU A 272 3.42 -12.56 20.51
C GLU A 272 2.45 -11.74 21.36
N LEU A 273 1.67 -10.87 20.71
CA LEU A 273 0.58 -10.15 21.36
C LEU A 273 -0.64 -11.05 21.46
N ALA A 274 -1.22 -11.13 22.66
CA ALA A 274 -2.42 -11.91 22.88
C ALA A 274 -3.62 -11.34 22.09
N ARG A 275 -4.52 -12.22 21.66
CA ARG A 275 -5.75 -11.86 20.94
C ARG A 275 -6.90 -12.79 21.29
N GLY A 276 -8.12 -12.32 21.06
CA GLY A 276 -9.33 -13.12 21.13
C GLY A 276 -9.44 -14.18 20.03
N VAL A 277 -10.51 -14.98 20.14
CA VAL A 277 -10.92 -15.93 19.11
C VAL A 277 -11.50 -15.16 17.92
N ALA A 278 -11.29 -15.68 16.70
CA ALA A 278 -11.84 -15.09 15.49
C ALA A 278 -13.38 -15.07 15.53
N VAL A 279 -13.97 -13.91 15.26
CA VAL A 279 -15.40 -13.79 14.96
C VAL A 279 -15.58 -13.87 13.45
N THR A 280 -16.27 -14.90 12.98
CA THR A 280 -16.57 -15.11 11.56
C THR A 280 -17.80 -14.31 11.14
N GLY A 281 -17.78 -13.77 9.93
CA GLY A 281 -18.85 -12.92 9.43
C GLY A 281 -18.83 -12.74 7.92
N ARG A 282 -19.66 -11.80 7.45
CA ARG A 282 -19.81 -11.42 6.05
C ARG A 282 -19.81 -9.90 5.91
N ASP A 283 -19.20 -9.41 4.84
CA ASP A 283 -19.18 -8.00 4.43
C ASP A 283 -19.40 -7.93 2.92
N GLY A 284 -20.67 -7.83 2.51
CA GLY A 284 -21.09 -8.04 1.13
C GLY A 284 -20.71 -9.45 0.64
N ASP A 285 -19.90 -9.50 -0.42
CA ASP A 285 -19.41 -10.75 -1.01
C ASP A 285 -18.24 -11.39 -0.24
N TRP A 286 -17.66 -10.67 0.72
CA TRP A 286 -16.49 -11.10 1.47
C TRP A 286 -16.86 -11.92 2.70
N TYR A 287 -16.15 -13.03 2.92
CA TYR A 287 -16.03 -13.70 4.21
C TYR A 287 -15.05 -12.93 5.08
N THR A 288 -15.33 -12.82 6.37
CA THR A 288 -14.51 -12.02 7.29
C THR A 288 -14.17 -12.78 8.56
N TRP A 289 -12.94 -12.61 9.05
CA TRP A 289 -12.47 -13.08 10.35
C TRP A 289 -11.94 -11.90 11.13
N THR A 290 -12.60 -11.58 12.23
CA THR A 290 -12.28 -10.41 13.05
C THR A 290 -11.66 -10.85 14.36
N TYR A 291 -10.49 -10.28 14.69
CA TYR A 291 -9.73 -10.54 15.89
C TYR A 291 -9.58 -9.25 16.68
N THR A 292 -9.60 -9.35 18.00
CA THR A 292 -9.37 -8.22 18.91
C THR A 292 -8.16 -8.52 19.77
N THR A 293 -7.21 -7.60 19.83
CA THR A 293 -5.98 -7.78 20.64
C THR A 293 -6.25 -7.57 22.13
N SER A 294 -5.30 -8.01 22.98
CA SER A 294 -5.15 -7.38 24.29
C SER A 294 -4.72 -5.91 24.13
N PRO A 295 -4.92 -5.05 25.14
CA PRO A 295 -4.41 -3.69 25.11
C PRO A 295 -2.92 -3.63 24.77
N LEU A 296 -2.54 -2.71 23.89
CA LEU A 296 -1.14 -2.54 23.47
C LEU A 296 -0.28 -2.06 24.63
N SER A 297 0.90 -2.65 24.82
CA SER A 297 1.85 -2.28 25.86
C SER A 297 3.18 -1.74 25.35
N GLU A 298 3.49 -1.96 24.06
CA GLU A 298 4.77 -1.58 23.45
C GLU A 298 4.56 -0.49 22.41
N VAL A 299 5.51 0.45 22.33
CA VAL A 299 5.57 1.48 21.29
C VAL A 299 6.40 0.93 20.13
N GLY A 300 5.95 1.16 18.89
CA GLY A 300 6.63 0.74 17.67
C GLY A 300 5.79 -0.18 16.80
N ARG A 301 6.44 -0.73 15.77
CA ARG A 301 5.81 -1.53 14.72
C ARG A 301 5.41 -2.91 15.23
N HIS A 302 4.13 -3.25 15.07
CA HIS A 302 3.59 -4.58 15.28
C HIS A 302 3.35 -5.24 13.93
N GLU A 303 3.81 -6.48 13.77
CA GLU A 303 3.64 -7.25 12.54
C GLU A 303 2.49 -8.22 12.67
N VAL A 304 1.65 -8.29 11.66
CA VAL A 304 0.45 -9.14 11.62
C VAL A 304 0.66 -10.17 10.52
N ALA A 305 0.48 -11.44 10.87
CA ALA A 305 0.52 -12.55 9.92
C ALA A 305 -0.77 -13.37 10.04
N PHE A 306 -1.47 -13.53 8.93
CA PHE A 306 -2.65 -14.36 8.80
C PHE A 306 -2.35 -15.54 7.90
N SER A 307 -2.78 -16.73 8.30
CA SER A 307 -2.69 -17.94 7.50
C SER A 307 -3.99 -18.73 7.53
N ALA A 308 -4.23 -19.53 6.50
CA ALA A 308 -5.34 -20.48 6.43
C ALA A 308 -4.96 -21.74 5.66
N ALA A 309 -5.81 -22.77 5.74
CA ALA A 309 -5.65 -23.99 4.94
C ALA A 309 -5.52 -23.68 3.44
N GLY A 310 -4.75 -24.50 2.73
CA GLY A 310 -4.49 -24.30 1.30
C GLY A 310 -3.34 -23.32 0.99
N GLY A 311 -2.52 -22.98 1.98
CA GLY A 311 -1.35 -22.11 1.81
C GLY A 311 -1.72 -20.66 1.54
N VAL A 312 -2.81 -20.20 2.16
CA VAL A 312 -3.25 -18.81 2.11
C VAL A 312 -2.48 -18.05 3.17
N GLU A 313 -1.78 -17.00 2.77
CA GLU A 313 -1.01 -16.16 3.68
C GLU A 313 -1.27 -14.69 3.35
N ALA A 314 -1.35 -13.86 4.38
CA ALA A 314 -1.41 -12.41 4.26
C ALA A 314 -0.65 -11.77 5.43
N THR A 315 0.08 -10.70 5.13
CA THR A 315 0.80 -9.94 6.15
C THR A 315 0.38 -8.47 6.12
N ASP A 316 0.48 -7.83 7.28
CA ASP A 316 0.22 -6.40 7.45
C ASP A 316 1.03 -5.89 8.66
N ALA A 317 1.04 -4.60 8.90
CA ALA A 317 1.66 -4.02 10.09
C ALA A 317 0.99 -2.71 10.51
N PHE A 318 1.11 -2.39 11.80
CA PHE A 318 0.69 -1.10 12.33
C PHE A 318 1.70 -0.56 13.34
N ASP A 319 1.80 0.76 13.42
CA ASP A 319 2.67 1.44 14.37
C ASP A 319 1.89 1.90 15.60
N CYS A 320 2.31 1.41 16.78
CA CYS A 320 1.79 1.87 18.06
C CYS A 320 2.58 3.09 18.54
N THR A 321 1.88 4.15 18.89
CA THR A 321 2.49 5.38 19.44
C THR A 321 2.26 5.51 20.94
N PRO A 322 3.05 6.32 21.67
CA PRO A 322 2.78 6.58 23.08
C PRO A 322 1.37 7.17 23.29
N ALA A 323 0.70 6.79 24.37
CA ALA A 323 -0.53 7.46 24.77
C ALA A 323 -0.24 8.95 25.03
N VAL A 324 -1.04 9.83 24.43
CA VAL A 324 -0.99 11.26 24.77
C VAL A 324 -1.59 11.38 26.18
N PRO A 325 -0.84 11.89 27.17
CA PRO A 325 -1.42 12.12 28.49
C PRO A 325 -2.59 13.11 28.34
N PRO A 326 -3.71 12.91 29.06
CA PRO A 326 -4.85 13.83 28.98
C PRO A 326 -4.40 15.25 29.34
N GLU A 327 -4.91 16.23 28.61
CA GLU A 327 -4.68 17.63 28.92
C GLU A 327 -5.13 17.93 30.35
N ARG A 328 -4.20 18.42 31.18
CA ARG A 328 -4.48 18.71 32.59
C ARG A 328 -5.29 20.00 32.66
N GLY A 329 -6.38 19.99 33.43
CA GLY A 329 -7.19 21.19 33.69
C GLY A 329 -8.56 21.22 33.02
N LEU A 330 -8.86 20.26 32.15
CA LEU A 330 -10.19 20.08 31.55
C LEU A 330 -11.20 19.53 32.58
N PRO A 331 -12.43 20.08 32.66
CA PRO A 331 -13.50 19.50 33.47
C PRO A 331 -14.06 18.23 32.82
N ARG A 332 -14.65 17.33 33.64
CA ARG A 332 -15.35 16.13 33.13
C ARG A 332 -16.52 16.47 32.21
N VAL A 333 -17.22 17.57 32.49
CA VAL A 333 -18.32 18.15 31.71
C VAL A 333 -18.17 19.66 31.81
N GLN A 334 -18.32 20.39 30.70
CA GLN A 334 -18.31 21.86 30.75
C GLN A 334 -19.48 22.40 31.57
N TYR A 335 -19.22 23.42 32.38
CA TYR A 335 -20.23 24.09 33.18
C TYR A 335 -19.80 25.53 33.47
N GLU A 336 -20.77 26.40 33.72
CA GLU A 336 -20.47 27.75 34.17
C GLU A 336 -20.05 27.72 35.64
N ARG A 337 -18.85 28.23 35.95
CA ARG A 337 -18.40 28.38 37.34
C ARG A 337 -18.43 29.83 37.75
N THR A 338 -19.13 30.11 38.83
CA THR A 338 -19.02 31.39 39.55
C THR A 338 -18.36 31.16 40.91
N TYR A 339 -17.28 31.89 41.17
CA TYR A 339 -16.51 31.88 42.40
C TYR A 339 -16.67 33.22 43.12
N VAL A 340 -17.17 33.21 44.34
CA VAL A 340 -17.24 34.37 45.22
C VAL A 340 -15.94 34.46 46.01
N LEU A 341 -15.10 35.41 45.63
CA LEU A 341 -13.77 35.64 46.20
C LEU A 341 -13.87 36.64 47.36
N LEU A 342 -13.65 36.15 48.58
CA LEU A 342 -13.67 36.92 49.81
C LEU A 342 -12.32 37.62 50.06
N PRO A 343 -12.29 38.82 50.65
CA PRO A 343 -11.06 39.53 50.95
C PRO A 343 -10.22 38.84 52.04
N PRO A 344 -8.91 39.11 52.14
CA PRO A 344 -8.01 38.41 53.06
C PRO A 344 -8.38 38.56 54.55
N ASP A 345 -9.11 39.61 54.91
CA ASP A 345 -9.57 39.89 56.27
C ASP A 345 -10.99 39.35 56.57
N ALA A 346 -11.62 38.65 55.61
CA ALA A 346 -12.95 38.09 55.79
C ALA A 346 -12.95 36.95 56.83
N ASP A 347 -13.90 37.01 57.76
CA ASP A 347 -14.13 35.95 58.75
C ASP A 347 -15.27 35.00 58.33
N ALA A 348 -15.63 34.08 59.21
CA ALA A 348 -16.68 33.09 58.97
C ALA A 348 -18.05 33.74 58.69
N ALA A 349 -18.35 34.93 59.21
CA ALA A 349 -19.63 35.59 58.98
C ALA A 349 -19.77 36.02 57.51
N TRP A 350 -18.68 36.46 56.88
CA TRP A 350 -18.64 36.76 55.45
C TRP A 350 -18.87 35.53 54.58
N ALA A 351 -18.26 34.39 54.91
CA ALA A 351 -18.49 33.14 54.20
C ALA A 351 -19.94 32.66 54.34
N LEU A 352 -20.51 32.74 55.54
CA LEU A 352 -21.92 32.40 55.78
C LEU A 352 -22.88 33.31 55.01
N ALA A 353 -22.57 34.61 54.87
CA ALA A 353 -23.37 35.52 54.05
C ALA A 353 -23.42 35.12 52.57
N VAL A 354 -22.32 34.59 52.02
CA VAL A 354 -22.30 34.04 50.65
C VAL A 354 -23.19 32.80 50.56
N VAL A 355 -23.08 31.90 51.53
CA VAL A 355 -23.89 30.67 51.57
C VAL A 355 -25.38 31.04 51.63
N ASP A 356 -25.76 31.90 52.57
CA ASP A 356 -27.14 32.35 52.74
C ASP A 356 -27.69 33.14 51.55
N GLY A 357 -26.82 33.88 50.84
CA GLY A 357 -27.22 34.76 49.73
C GLY A 357 -27.36 34.05 48.39
N ALA A 358 -26.52 33.06 48.10
CA ALA A 358 -26.39 32.49 46.76
C ALA A 358 -26.46 30.96 46.67
N TRP A 359 -26.22 30.22 47.76
CA TRP A 359 -25.99 28.78 47.68
C TRP A 359 -27.20 28.00 47.16
N ASP A 360 -28.39 28.24 47.72
CA ASP A 360 -29.58 27.46 47.35
C ASP A 360 -30.06 27.73 45.92
N ARG A 361 -29.82 28.94 45.40
CA ARG A 361 -30.22 29.32 44.04
C ARG A 361 -29.18 28.99 42.99
N HIS A 362 -27.90 29.28 43.26
CA HIS A 362 -26.86 29.27 42.24
C HIS A 362 -25.69 28.34 42.54
N ARG A 363 -25.58 27.79 43.76
CA ARG A 363 -24.50 26.87 44.17
C ARG A 363 -23.09 27.43 43.90
N TYR A 364 -22.92 28.75 44.05
CA TYR A 364 -21.62 29.39 43.83
C TYR A 364 -20.54 28.85 44.76
N THR A 365 -19.33 28.74 44.23
CA THR A 365 -18.16 28.38 45.03
C THR A 365 -17.71 29.59 45.84
N VAL A 366 -17.28 29.39 47.09
CA VAL A 366 -16.79 30.46 47.97
C VAL A 366 -15.37 30.15 48.42
N GLY A 367 -14.51 31.15 48.47
CA GLY A 367 -13.19 31.03 49.07
C GLY A 367 -12.39 32.32 48.99
N SER A 368 -11.09 32.25 49.30
CA SER A 368 -10.23 33.40 49.55
C SER A 368 -8.90 33.35 48.78
N SER A 369 -8.82 32.53 47.72
CA SER A 369 -7.64 32.40 46.88
C SER A 369 -7.94 32.93 45.48
N ALA A 370 -7.21 33.96 45.04
CA ALA A 370 -7.40 34.54 43.72
C ALA A 370 -7.02 33.53 42.61
N ASP A 371 -5.98 32.73 42.82
CA ASP A 371 -5.59 31.66 41.89
C ASP A 371 -6.68 30.58 41.74
N ASP A 372 -7.27 30.14 42.85
CA ASP A 372 -8.35 29.14 42.80
C ASP A 372 -9.61 29.68 42.10
N ALA A 373 -9.86 30.98 42.23
CA ALA A 373 -10.98 31.64 41.56
C ALA A 373 -10.82 31.64 40.03
N GLY A 374 -9.59 31.80 39.53
CA GLY A 374 -9.29 31.92 38.10
C GLY A 374 -8.95 30.60 37.37
N ILE A 375 -8.48 29.58 38.08
CA ILE A 375 -7.93 28.35 37.45
C ILE A 375 -8.98 27.47 36.76
N GLY A 376 -8.58 26.78 35.68
CA GLY A 376 -9.38 25.74 35.01
C GLY A 376 -9.71 26.11 33.56
N ASP A 377 -9.96 25.09 32.75
CA ASP A 377 -10.34 25.25 31.35
C ASP A 377 -11.85 25.11 31.18
N LEU A 378 -12.56 26.14 31.64
CA LEU A 378 -14.02 26.25 31.60
C LEU A 378 -14.43 27.34 30.64
N ASP A 379 -15.49 27.09 29.86
CA ASP A 379 -16.04 28.05 28.90
C ASP A 379 -16.46 29.36 29.58
N VAL A 380 -16.96 29.27 30.82
CA VAL A 380 -17.32 30.43 31.65
C VAL A 380 -16.68 30.30 33.03
N ARG A 381 -15.77 31.23 33.31
CA ARG A 381 -15.13 31.41 34.62
C ARG A 381 -15.48 32.79 35.14
N ARG A 382 -16.40 32.87 36.09
CA ARG A 382 -16.86 34.13 36.68
C ARG A 382 -16.32 34.28 38.09
N VAL A 383 -15.77 35.44 38.39
CA VAL A 383 -15.29 35.79 39.73
C VAL A 383 -16.07 36.99 40.24
N ILE A 384 -16.81 36.79 41.32
CA ILE A 384 -17.42 37.87 42.10
C ILE A 384 -16.43 38.25 43.20
N ALA A 385 -15.68 39.34 43.00
CA ALA A 385 -14.69 39.82 43.94
C ALA A 385 -15.35 40.72 44.99
N VAL A 386 -15.42 40.25 46.24
CA VAL A 386 -15.98 41.01 47.37
C VAL A 386 -14.92 41.94 47.94
N ASN A 387 -15.26 43.22 48.07
CA ASN A 387 -14.41 44.29 48.60
C ASN A 387 -12.99 44.25 47.99
N PRO A 388 -12.84 44.33 46.65
CA PRO A 388 -11.55 44.13 45.99
C PRO A 388 -10.49 45.13 46.46
N GLY A 389 -10.85 46.32 46.93
CA GLY A 389 -9.93 47.29 47.52
C GLY A 389 -9.22 46.83 48.80
N LYS A 390 -9.65 45.72 49.42
CA LYS A 390 -8.98 45.10 50.57
C LYS A 390 -7.86 44.13 50.18
N TRP A 391 -7.70 43.84 48.90
CA TRP A 391 -6.59 43.05 48.40
C TRP A 391 -5.33 43.91 48.25
N PRO A 392 -4.13 43.35 48.44
CA PRO A 392 -2.86 44.09 48.37
C PRO A 392 -2.50 44.59 46.95
N GLY A 393 -3.29 44.29 45.93
CA GLY A 393 -3.08 44.69 44.54
C GLY A 393 -4.38 44.75 43.73
N ASP A 394 -4.27 45.18 42.48
CA ASP A 394 -5.42 45.25 41.57
C ASP A 394 -5.82 43.86 41.09
N LEU A 395 -6.89 43.32 41.67
CA LEU A 395 -7.43 42.02 41.31
C LEU A 395 -7.89 41.93 39.85
N ARG A 396 -8.38 43.03 39.26
CA ARG A 396 -8.80 42.99 37.85
C ARG A 396 -7.59 42.79 36.96
N ALA A 397 -6.54 43.58 37.17
CA ALA A 397 -5.28 43.42 36.43
C ALA A 397 -4.67 42.03 36.63
N PHE A 398 -4.72 41.50 37.86
CA PHE A 398 -4.27 40.13 38.17
C PHE A 398 -4.98 39.07 37.32
N PHE A 399 -6.32 39.10 37.25
CA PHE A 399 -7.06 38.12 36.45
C PHE A 399 -6.84 38.30 34.94
N GLU A 400 -6.71 39.54 34.46
CA GLU A 400 -6.40 39.80 33.04
C GLU A 400 -5.01 39.26 32.64
N GLU A 401 -4.02 39.36 33.53
CA GLU A 401 -2.65 38.89 33.28
C GLU A 401 -2.51 37.37 33.41
N TYR A 402 -2.99 36.79 34.50
CA TYR A 402 -2.71 35.39 34.84
C TYR A 402 -3.83 34.41 34.49
N TYR A 403 -5.06 34.90 34.35
CA TYR A 403 -6.25 34.07 34.10
C TYR A 403 -7.16 34.70 33.03
N PRO A 404 -6.66 34.94 31.81
CA PRO A 404 -7.40 35.62 30.77
C PRO A 404 -8.71 34.90 30.46
N GLY A 405 -9.76 35.68 30.21
CA GLY A 405 -11.12 35.17 29.96
C GLY A 405 -11.98 35.00 31.21
N VAL A 406 -11.47 35.31 32.41
CA VAL A 406 -12.31 35.42 33.62
C VAL A 406 -13.28 36.60 33.51
N GLU A 407 -14.56 36.33 33.70
CA GLU A 407 -15.60 37.34 33.89
C GLU A 407 -15.50 37.92 35.31
N TYR A 408 -14.92 39.11 35.42
CA TYR A 408 -14.67 39.75 36.70
C TYR A 408 -15.80 40.73 37.10
N ILE A 409 -16.42 40.50 38.26
CA ILE A 409 -17.51 41.30 38.83
C ILE A 409 -17.12 41.79 40.24
N PRO A 410 -16.82 43.07 40.44
CA PRO A 410 -16.54 43.61 41.77
C PRO A 410 -17.84 43.92 42.54
N ILE A 411 -17.88 43.61 43.83
CA ILE A 411 -18.96 44.00 44.76
C ILE A 411 -18.34 44.62 46.01
N GLU A 412 -18.79 45.82 46.36
CA GLU A 412 -18.51 46.42 47.66
C GLU A 412 -19.65 46.10 48.65
N ALA A 413 -19.32 45.79 49.90
CA ALA A 413 -20.26 45.57 51.00
C ALA A 413 -19.59 45.98 52.32
N ALA A 414 -20.29 46.76 53.14
CA ALA A 414 -19.79 47.25 54.42
C ALA A 414 -19.79 46.15 55.50
N ASP A 415 -20.74 45.22 55.43
CA ASP A 415 -20.90 44.12 56.38
C ASP A 415 -21.47 42.85 55.70
N PRO A 416 -21.44 41.68 56.39
CA PRO A 416 -21.96 40.43 55.83
C PRO A 416 -23.46 40.47 55.47
N HIS A 417 -24.27 41.25 56.19
CA HIS A 417 -25.71 41.35 55.90
C HIS A 417 -25.95 42.06 54.57
N GLU A 418 -25.20 43.12 54.29
CA GLU A 418 -25.23 43.80 52.99
C GLU A 418 -24.76 42.89 51.86
N LEU A 419 -23.67 42.13 52.06
CA LEU A 419 -23.18 41.17 51.07
C LEU A 419 -24.25 40.12 50.71
N ARG A 420 -24.91 39.54 51.73
CA ARG A 420 -25.99 38.58 51.52
C ARG A 420 -27.11 39.17 50.64
N GLY A 421 -27.53 40.40 50.94
CA GLY A 421 -28.57 41.09 50.17
C GLY A 421 -28.17 41.33 48.71
N LYS A 422 -26.92 41.75 48.47
CA LYS A 422 -26.38 41.98 47.13
C LYS A 422 -26.29 40.70 46.31
N LEU A 423 -25.80 39.61 46.91
CA LEU A 423 -25.71 38.31 46.23
C LEU A 423 -27.09 37.73 45.92
N GLY A 424 -28.08 37.91 46.79
CA GLY A 424 -29.45 37.43 46.55
C GLY A 424 -30.24 38.20 45.49
N ALA A 425 -29.69 39.32 44.99
CA ALA A 425 -30.29 40.16 43.95
C ALA A 425 -29.63 39.97 42.56
N LEU A 426 -28.52 39.23 42.49
CA LEU A 426 -27.93 38.71 41.25
C LEU A 426 -28.74 37.49 40.78
#